data_AF-A0A9D1NAD2-F1
#
_entry.id   AF-A0A9D1NAD2-F1
#
_cell.length_a   1.000
_cell.length_b   1.000
_cell.length_c   1.000
_cell.angle_alpha   90.00
_cell.angle_beta   90.00
_cell.angle_gamma   90.00
#
_symmetry.space_group_name_H-M   'P 1'
#
loop_
_entity.id
_entity.type
_entity.pdbx_description
1 polymer ?
#
loop_
_entity_poly.entity_id
_entity_poly.type
_entity_poly.pdbx_seq_one_letter_code
_entity_poly.pdbx_strand_id
1 'polypeptide(L)'
;MKTVSVTCPSCGAQLDVDLKTKSAICEFCNRKVVLTADDLEGSEIVANNLALAKSAFFDRDMKNAEAHARAVLGYDATNIVAEFLLAYIREFCTKVKHASPVKDFFETADIMNASDDEIMMVMQFVASQPSIYIADLPAIESFTARVPDIRMSSAFLDRLLYSVVSSSKISTWFPGGISAMRDFYTGPLTRYHLGKAYLGLYESLTRLEDSPLVSGYTLLTRAKLFRDEYVTAVCAAVAAMPESPAKQKLILACTNVRQTIERGVSERELEVGAVDEMVYSFKKGKYITKEEAEAEAAAESAGDSETDEYDGEDEYDGEDEYDGEDEYDVADAYYDPEGDE
;
A
#
# COMPACT_ATOMS: atom_id res chain seq x y z
N MET A 1 2.47 21.83 43.75
CA MET A 1 3.26 22.09 42.54
C MET A 1 4.55 21.29 42.69
N LYS A 2 4.93 20.50 41.68
CA LYS A 2 6.21 19.79 41.70
C LYS A 2 7.26 20.74 41.11
N THR A 3 8.21 21.16 41.94
CA THR A 3 9.36 21.96 41.53
C THR A 3 10.61 21.07 41.56
N VAL A 4 11.55 21.31 40.66
CA VAL A 4 12.87 20.65 40.67
C VAL A 4 13.91 21.72 40.93
N SER A 5 14.77 21.45 41.90
CA SER A 5 15.86 22.34 42.29
C SER A 5 17.03 22.15 41.34
N VAL A 6 17.30 23.13 40.48
CA VAL A 6 18.40 23.12 39.50
C VAL A 6 19.35 24.28 39.75
N THR A 7 20.65 24.04 39.52
CA THR A 7 21.69 25.06 39.70
C THR A 7 21.78 25.93 38.45
N CYS A 8 21.67 27.25 38.62
CA CYS A 8 21.80 28.21 37.54
C CYS A 8 23.19 28.11 36.88
N PRO A 9 23.30 27.77 35.58
CA PRO A 9 24.61 27.57 34.94
C PRO A 9 25.45 28.84 34.85
N SER A 10 24.82 30.03 34.92
CA SER A 10 25.54 31.31 34.86
C SER A 10 26.03 31.86 36.20
N CYS A 11 25.44 31.48 37.33
CA CYS A 11 25.79 32.10 38.62
C CYS A 11 25.87 31.12 39.80
N GLY A 12 25.59 29.84 39.58
CA GLY A 12 25.65 28.82 40.63
C GLY A 12 24.54 28.89 41.68
N ALA A 13 23.59 29.83 41.56
CA ALA A 13 22.46 29.91 42.47
C ALA A 13 21.47 28.77 42.27
N GLN A 14 20.87 28.29 43.36
CA GLN A 14 19.88 27.22 43.34
C GLN A 14 18.50 27.80 42.96
N LEU A 15 17.83 27.17 42.00
CA LEU A 15 16.56 27.62 41.42
C LEU A 15 15.51 26.54 41.52
N ASP A 16 14.33 26.89 42.00
CA ASP A 16 13.16 26.02 41.92
C ASP A 16 12.46 26.25 40.58
N VAL A 17 12.56 25.28 39.67
CA VAL A 17 11.93 25.36 38.36
C VAL A 17 10.59 24.63 38.37
N ASP A 18 9.54 25.30 37.89
CA ASP A 18 8.24 24.67 37.68
C ASP A 18 8.31 23.71 36.49
N LEU A 19 8.00 22.43 36.77
CA LEU A 19 7.95 21.38 35.76
C LEU A 19 6.96 21.68 34.63
N LYS A 20 5.92 22.48 34.89
CA LYS A 20 4.90 22.81 33.88
C LYS A 20 5.41 23.77 32.82
N THR A 21 6.28 24.71 33.18
CA THR A 21 6.81 25.73 32.25
C THR A 21 8.18 25.37 31.69
N LYS A 22 8.81 24.30 32.20
CA LYS A 22 10.17 23.84 31.88
C LYS A 22 11.20 24.99 31.90
N SER A 23 10.89 26.10 32.56
CA SER A 23 11.74 27.29 32.58
C SER A 23 11.48 28.17 33.79
N ALA A 24 12.57 28.74 34.33
CA ALA A 24 12.56 29.69 35.42
C ALA A 24 13.51 30.85 35.11
N ILE A 25 13.23 32.02 35.69
CA ILE A 25 14.14 33.17 35.63
C ILE A 25 14.97 33.15 36.90
N CYS A 26 16.29 33.13 36.77
CA CYS A 26 17.18 33.19 37.91
C CYS A 26 17.07 34.53 38.63
N GLU A 27 16.70 34.54 39.91
CA GLU A 27 16.56 35.77 40.70
C GLU A 27 17.88 36.53 40.87
N PHE A 28 19.02 35.85 40.74
CA PHE A 28 20.34 36.43 40.97
C PHE A 28 20.98 37.02 39.70
N CYS A 29 20.76 36.40 38.54
CA CYS A 29 21.37 36.87 37.28
C CYS A 29 20.36 37.25 36.20
N ASN A 30 19.05 37.19 36.49
CA ASN A 30 17.93 37.47 35.60
C ASN A 30 17.96 36.72 34.26
N ARG A 31 18.70 35.62 34.17
CA ARG A 31 18.71 34.76 32.98
C ARG A 31 17.61 33.73 33.07
N LYS A 32 16.95 33.49 31.93
CA LYS A 32 16.01 32.38 31.76
C LYS A 32 16.80 31.07 31.66
N VAL A 33 16.58 30.17 32.61
CA VAL A 33 17.07 28.80 32.62
C VAL A 33 15.94 27.92 32.09
N VAL A 34 16.23 27.10 31.09
CA VAL A 34 15.29 26.12 30.54
C VAL A 34 15.82 24.75 30.96
N LEU A 35 14.95 23.92 31.53
CA LEU A 35 15.31 22.55 31.87
C LEU A 35 15.47 21.75 30.58
N THR A 36 16.64 21.16 30.38
CA THR A 36 16.80 20.11 29.37
C THR A 36 16.32 18.78 29.95
N ALA A 37 16.10 17.78 29.10
CA ALA A 37 15.73 16.43 29.53
C ALA A 37 16.77 15.81 30.49
N ASP A 38 18.02 16.30 30.48
CA ASP A 38 19.11 15.83 31.33
C ASP A 38 19.05 16.37 32.77
N ASP A 39 18.37 17.51 33.00
CA ASP A 39 18.36 18.23 34.29
C ASP A 39 17.30 17.71 35.29
N LEU A 40 16.52 16.69 34.92
CA LEU A 40 15.37 16.20 35.69
C LEU A 40 15.64 14.82 36.28
N GLU A 41 15.34 14.62 37.58
CA GLU A 41 15.23 13.27 38.19
C GLU A 41 14.22 12.36 37.44
N GLY A 42 13.33 12.96 36.65
CA GLY A 42 12.44 12.26 35.74
C GLY A 42 13.12 11.66 34.50
N SER A 43 14.36 12.05 34.18
CA SER A 43 15.09 11.58 32.98
C SER A 43 15.35 10.08 33.02
N GLU A 44 15.89 9.59 34.14
CA GLU A 44 16.14 8.15 34.33
C GLU A 44 14.82 7.36 34.38
N ILE A 45 13.79 7.92 35.00
CA ILE A 45 12.45 7.29 35.07
C ILE A 45 11.82 7.22 33.68
N VAL A 46 11.91 8.29 32.87
CA VAL A 46 11.41 8.33 31.50
C VAL A 46 12.19 7.35 30.63
N ALA A 47 13.52 7.37 30.67
CA ALA A 47 14.36 6.44 29.92
C ALA A 47 14.05 4.98 30.28
N ASN A 48 13.92 4.65 31.57
CA ASN A 48 13.57 3.32 32.04
C ASN A 48 12.16 2.91 31.56
N ASN A 49 11.16 3.78 31.69
CA ASN A 49 9.81 3.46 31.22
C ASN A 49 9.74 3.35 29.70
N LEU A 50 10.50 4.14 28.94
CA LEU A 50 10.60 4.00 27.49
C LEU A 50 11.24 2.66 27.10
N ALA A 51 12.30 2.25 27.77
CA ALA A 51 12.94 0.95 27.55
C ALA A 51 11.99 -0.22 27.85
N LEU A 52 11.24 -0.14 28.95
CA LEU A 52 10.23 -1.14 29.31
C LEU A 52 9.05 -1.14 28.33
N ALA A 53 8.55 0.03 27.94
CA ALA A 53 7.49 0.16 26.94
C ALA A 53 7.91 -0.43 25.59
N LYS A 54 9.15 -0.17 25.18
CA LYS A 54 9.75 -0.73 23.97
C LYS A 54 9.83 -2.25 24.03
N SER A 55 10.34 -2.83 25.12
CA SER A 55 10.39 -4.29 25.29
C SER A 55 8.99 -4.88 25.22
N ALA A 56 8.05 -4.34 26.01
CA ALA A 56 6.67 -4.80 26.05
C ALA A 56 5.99 -4.75 24.68
N PHE A 57 6.23 -3.70 23.88
CA PHE A 57 5.72 -3.61 22.51
C PHE A 57 6.22 -4.76 21.62
N PHE A 58 7.53 -5.06 21.65
CA PHE A 58 8.11 -6.15 20.87
C PHE A 58 7.73 -7.54 21.39
N ASP A 59 7.50 -7.67 22.69
CA ASP A 59 6.99 -8.88 23.36
C ASP A 59 5.48 -9.07 23.18
N ARG A 60 4.80 -8.14 22.48
CA ARG A 60 3.35 -8.09 22.26
C ARG A 60 2.52 -7.93 23.53
N ASP A 61 3.12 -7.47 24.62
CA ASP A 61 2.44 -7.14 25.87
C ASP A 61 1.92 -5.70 25.84
N MET A 62 0.81 -5.51 25.12
CA MET A 62 0.22 -4.19 24.88
C MET A 62 -0.29 -3.52 26.15
N LYS A 63 -0.65 -4.29 27.19
CA LYS A 63 -1.11 -3.74 28.47
C LYS A 63 0.05 -3.07 29.23
N ASN A 64 1.21 -3.73 29.28
CA ASN A 64 2.39 -3.15 29.91
C ASN A 64 2.98 -2.02 29.06
N ALA A 65 2.99 -2.15 27.73
CA ALA A 65 3.39 -1.06 26.84
C ALA A 65 2.53 0.21 27.09
N GLU A 66 1.21 0.04 27.22
CA GLU A 66 0.30 1.16 27.53
C GLU A 66 0.57 1.78 28.90
N ALA A 67 0.78 0.96 29.93
CA ALA A 67 1.03 1.42 31.29
C ALA A 67 2.32 2.26 31.37
N HIS A 68 3.40 1.76 30.74
CA HIS A 68 4.67 2.48 30.69
C HIS A 68 4.60 3.74 29.82
N ALA A 69 3.92 3.71 28.68
CA ALA A 69 3.71 4.91 27.86
C ALA A 69 2.93 6.00 28.61
N ARG A 70 1.86 5.63 29.34
CA ARG A 70 1.14 6.58 30.21
C ARG A 70 2.02 7.14 31.34
N ALA A 71 2.88 6.30 31.92
CA ALA A 71 3.82 6.75 32.93
C ALA A 71 4.78 7.80 32.35
N VAL A 72 5.34 7.57 31.16
CA VAL A 72 6.20 8.54 30.44
C VAL A 72 5.46 9.85 30.24
N LEU A 73 4.24 9.85 29.70
CA LEU A 73 3.46 11.09 29.49
C LEU A 73 3.10 11.82 30.79
N GLY A 74 3.12 11.13 31.93
CA GLY A 74 2.97 11.75 33.25
C GLY A 74 4.17 12.60 33.68
N TYR A 75 5.36 12.34 33.12
CA TYR A 75 6.57 13.12 33.36
C TYR A 75 6.91 14.04 32.18
N ASP A 76 6.72 13.58 30.96
CA ASP A 76 6.97 14.31 29.73
C ASP A 76 5.79 14.19 28.76
N ALA A 77 4.88 15.17 28.84
CA ALA A 77 3.64 15.16 28.07
C ALA A 77 3.82 15.31 26.55
N THR A 78 5.02 15.69 26.09
CA THR A 78 5.36 15.89 24.67
C THR A 78 6.18 14.73 24.09
N ASN A 79 6.28 13.62 24.82
CA ASN A 79 7.10 12.49 24.40
C ASN A 79 6.47 11.73 23.22
N ILE A 80 7.00 11.93 22.02
CA ILE A 80 6.42 11.40 20.78
C ILE A 80 6.40 9.86 20.73
N VAL A 81 7.31 9.19 21.46
CA VAL A 81 7.36 7.72 21.52
C VAL A 81 6.16 7.20 22.29
N ALA A 82 5.88 7.78 23.44
CA ALA A 82 4.74 7.41 24.25
C ALA A 82 3.41 7.78 23.58
N GLU A 83 3.33 8.94 22.91
CA GLU A 83 2.16 9.30 22.10
C GLU A 83 1.90 8.29 20.98
N PHE A 84 2.94 7.91 20.23
CA PHE A 84 2.83 6.90 19.17
C PHE A 84 2.33 5.56 19.71
N LEU A 85 2.89 5.08 20.81
CA LEU A 85 2.49 3.80 21.40
C LEU A 85 1.01 3.80 21.81
N LEU A 86 0.53 4.90 22.41
CA LEU A 86 -0.89 5.02 22.76
C LEU A 86 -1.78 5.12 21.52
N ALA A 87 -1.35 5.83 20.48
CA ALA A 87 -2.07 5.87 19.20
C ALA A 87 -2.19 4.47 18.58
N TYR A 88 -1.08 3.73 18.51
CA TYR A 88 -1.04 2.35 18.02
C TYR A 88 -1.99 1.42 18.81
N ILE A 89 -1.91 1.45 20.13
CA ILE A 89 -2.75 0.59 21.00
C ILE A 89 -4.23 0.95 20.83
N ARG A 90 -4.56 2.24 20.72
CA ARG A 90 -5.94 2.68 20.51
C ARG A 90 -6.51 2.17 19.19
N GLU A 91 -5.74 2.29 18.12
CA GLU A 91 -6.16 1.90 16.78
C GLU A 91 -6.29 0.38 16.65
N PHE A 92 -5.24 -0.37 17.00
CA PHE A 92 -5.16 -1.79 16.68
C PHE A 92 -5.59 -2.72 17.80
N CYS A 93 -5.50 -2.30 19.07
CA CYS A 93 -5.86 -3.16 20.21
C CYS A 93 -7.26 -2.85 20.75
N THR A 94 -7.61 -1.56 20.89
CA THR A 94 -8.92 -1.17 21.45
C THR A 94 -10.01 -0.98 20.41
N LYS A 95 -9.65 -0.92 19.11
CA LYS A 95 -10.56 -0.80 17.96
C LYS A 95 -11.56 0.35 18.10
N VAL A 96 -11.06 1.55 18.41
CA VAL A 96 -11.91 2.75 18.44
C VAL A 96 -12.50 2.97 17.05
N LYS A 97 -13.83 2.84 16.93
CA LYS A 97 -14.52 3.00 15.65
C LYS A 97 -14.39 4.45 15.15
N HIS A 98 -14.17 4.61 13.84
CA HIS A 98 -14.13 5.90 13.14
C HIS A 98 -13.03 6.88 13.56
N ALA A 99 -11.99 6.40 14.24
CA ALA A 99 -10.78 7.18 14.51
C ALA A 99 -9.60 6.52 13.78
N SER A 100 -8.63 7.34 13.38
CA SER A 100 -7.32 6.89 12.89
C SER A 100 -6.21 7.49 13.76
N PRO A 101 -6.11 7.12 15.04
CA PRO A 101 -5.16 7.72 15.97
C PRO A 101 -3.71 7.72 15.49
N VAL A 102 -3.29 6.69 14.75
CA VAL A 102 -1.94 6.57 14.20
C VAL A 102 -1.71 7.59 13.10
N LYS A 103 -2.68 7.74 12.19
CA LYS A 103 -2.66 8.79 11.17
C LYS A 103 -2.62 10.17 11.83
N ASP A 104 -3.50 10.42 12.80
CA ASP A 104 -3.56 11.68 13.53
C ASP A 104 -2.21 11.99 14.19
N PHE A 105 -1.57 10.98 14.81
CA PHE A 105 -0.22 11.12 15.37
C PHE A 105 0.80 11.58 14.31
N PHE A 106 0.85 10.94 13.14
CA PHE A 106 1.83 11.32 12.11
C PHE A 106 1.59 12.73 11.56
N GLU A 107 0.36 13.21 11.59
CA GLU A 107 0.02 14.58 11.18
C GLU A 107 0.37 15.61 12.26
N THR A 108 0.17 15.30 13.54
CA THR A 108 0.27 16.29 14.63
C THR A 108 1.53 16.19 15.51
N ALA A 109 2.32 15.12 15.43
CA ALA A 109 3.47 14.90 16.31
C ALA A 109 4.44 16.10 16.31
N ASP A 110 4.90 16.51 17.49
CA ASP A 110 5.80 17.65 17.68
C ASP A 110 7.27 17.24 17.50
N ILE A 111 7.67 17.04 16.25
CA ILE A 111 9.02 16.60 15.87
C ILE A 111 10.08 17.65 16.23
N MET A 112 9.71 18.93 16.28
CA MET A 112 10.67 20.03 16.53
C MET A 112 11.22 20.02 17.95
N ASN A 113 10.47 19.46 18.90
CA ASN A 113 10.87 19.33 20.30
C ASN A 113 11.29 17.90 20.67
N ALA A 114 11.21 16.95 19.74
CA ALA A 114 11.63 15.57 19.94
C ALA A 114 13.14 15.40 19.72
N SER A 115 13.75 14.49 20.48
CA SER A 115 15.14 14.07 20.27
C SER A 115 15.26 13.09 19.08
N ASP A 116 16.45 13.01 18.49
CA ASP A 116 16.73 12.07 17.41
C ASP A 116 16.48 10.61 17.81
N ASP A 117 16.78 10.25 19.07
CA ASP A 117 16.56 8.90 19.60
C ASP A 117 15.06 8.55 19.67
N GLU A 118 14.21 9.52 20.03
CA GLU A 118 12.75 9.34 20.04
C GLU A 118 12.20 9.15 18.63
N ILE A 119 12.63 9.98 17.69
CA ILE A 119 12.23 9.87 16.27
C ILE A 119 12.65 8.50 15.72
N MET A 120 13.91 8.09 15.98
CA MET A 120 14.41 6.78 15.58
C MET A 120 13.62 5.64 16.21
N MET A 121 13.17 5.78 17.46
CA MET A 121 12.38 4.76 18.14
C MET A 121 11.00 4.61 17.51
N VAL A 122 10.31 5.71 17.20
CA VAL A 122 9.03 5.70 16.46
C VAL A 122 9.22 5.02 15.09
N MET A 123 10.25 5.42 14.34
CA MET A 123 10.59 4.78 13.07
C MET A 123 10.87 3.28 13.22
N GLN A 124 11.53 2.86 14.30
CA GLN A 124 11.80 1.44 14.58
C GLN A 124 10.50 0.66 14.81
N PHE A 125 9.52 1.23 15.53
CA PHE A 125 8.23 0.58 15.72
C PHE A 125 7.48 0.43 14.40
N VAL A 126 7.44 1.47 13.58
CA VAL A 126 6.80 1.41 12.24
C VAL A 126 7.46 0.36 11.36
N ALA A 127 8.79 0.35 11.30
CA ALA A 127 9.56 -0.59 10.49
C ALA A 127 9.44 -2.05 10.95
N SER A 128 8.98 -2.30 12.18
CA SER A 128 8.79 -3.66 12.69
C SER A 128 7.54 -4.35 12.13
N GLN A 129 6.54 -3.59 11.69
CA GLN A 129 5.26 -4.09 11.20
C GLN A 129 4.79 -3.28 9.97
N PRO A 130 5.57 -3.27 8.87
CA PRO A 130 5.38 -2.35 7.76
C PRO A 130 4.03 -2.50 7.05
N SER A 131 3.49 -3.72 7.00
CA SER A 131 2.21 -4.01 6.33
C SER A 131 0.99 -3.37 7.01
N ILE A 132 1.07 -3.07 8.30
CA ILE A 132 -0.03 -2.43 9.04
C ILE A 132 -0.19 -0.97 8.60
N TYR A 133 0.91 -0.31 8.29
CA TYR A 133 0.94 1.13 8.01
C TYR A 133 0.83 1.47 6.52
N ILE A 134 0.40 0.52 5.67
CA ILE A 134 0.26 0.76 4.23
C ILE A 134 -0.71 1.92 3.98
N ALA A 135 -1.82 1.97 4.72
CA ALA A 135 -2.83 3.04 4.62
C ALA A 135 -2.27 4.42 5.03
N ASP A 136 -1.27 4.44 5.91
CA ASP A 136 -0.70 5.65 6.50
C ASP A 136 0.58 6.13 5.79
N LEU A 137 1.01 5.49 4.71
CA LEU A 137 2.23 5.87 3.98
C LEU A 137 2.31 7.36 3.63
N PRO A 138 1.23 8.04 3.16
CA PRO A 138 1.27 9.48 2.94
C PRO A 138 1.50 10.31 4.21
N ALA A 139 0.90 9.89 5.33
CA ALA A 139 1.06 10.57 6.62
C ALA A 139 2.47 10.32 7.19
N ILE A 140 2.99 9.11 7.06
CA ILE A 140 4.38 8.76 7.41
C ILE A 140 5.36 9.58 6.58
N GLU A 141 5.15 9.71 5.27
CA GLU A 141 5.98 10.56 4.42
C GLU A 141 5.97 12.00 4.93
N SER A 142 4.79 12.55 5.21
CA SER A 142 4.62 13.90 5.78
C SER A 142 5.27 14.05 7.16
N PHE A 143 5.29 13.00 7.98
CA PHE A 143 6.03 12.96 9.24
C PHE A 143 7.54 13.03 8.98
N THR A 144 8.08 12.14 8.12
CA THR A 144 9.50 12.10 7.77
C THR A 144 10.00 13.34 7.02
N ALA A 145 9.07 14.11 6.42
CA ALA A 145 9.31 15.39 5.80
C ALA A 145 9.82 16.46 6.77
N ARG A 146 9.34 16.37 8.00
CA ARG A 146 9.54 17.33 9.08
C ARG A 146 10.77 16.97 9.94
N VAL A 147 11.32 15.77 9.75
CA VAL A 147 12.56 15.32 10.41
C VAL A 147 13.76 16.04 9.79
N PRO A 148 14.61 16.74 10.58
CA PRO A 148 15.73 17.51 10.06
C PRO A 148 16.79 16.68 9.32
N ASP A 149 17.06 15.45 9.78
CA ASP A 149 18.02 14.56 9.14
C ASP A 149 17.40 13.80 7.96
N ILE A 150 17.62 14.33 6.75
CA ILE A 150 17.18 13.71 5.50
C ILE A 150 17.77 12.32 5.26
N ARG A 151 18.97 12.01 5.79
CA ARG A 151 19.60 10.69 5.62
C ARG A 151 18.88 9.66 6.47
N MET A 152 18.53 10.02 7.71
CA MET A 152 17.72 9.19 8.59
C MET A 152 16.36 8.89 7.94
N SER A 153 15.64 9.93 7.50
CA SER A 153 14.36 9.78 6.80
C SER A 153 14.48 8.94 5.52
N SER A 154 15.52 9.17 4.71
CA SER A 154 15.78 8.38 3.49
C SER A 154 15.98 6.90 3.82
N ALA A 155 16.83 6.58 4.79
CA ALA A 155 17.15 5.20 5.15
C ALA A 155 15.93 4.46 5.72
N PHE A 156 15.13 5.15 6.53
CA PHE A 156 13.89 4.62 7.07
C PHE A 156 12.85 4.35 5.97
N LEU A 157 12.54 5.33 5.12
CA LEU A 157 11.59 5.17 4.02
C LEU A 157 12.04 4.11 3.02
N ASP A 158 13.33 4.07 2.68
CA ASP A 158 13.89 3.09 1.75
C ASP A 158 13.66 1.65 2.25
N ARG A 159 13.88 1.42 3.55
CA ARG A 159 13.61 0.13 4.18
C ARG A 159 12.12 -0.17 4.28
N LEU A 160 11.32 0.78 4.77
CA LEU A 160 9.88 0.63 4.96
C LEU A 160 9.19 0.27 3.64
N LEU A 161 9.40 1.07 2.61
CA LEU A 161 8.76 0.90 1.31
C LEU A 161 9.22 -0.39 0.62
N TYR A 162 10.51 -0.73 0.71
CA TYR A 162 10.98 -2.02 0.21
C TYR A 162 10.29 -3.19 0.92
N SER A 163 10.14 -3.15 2.24
CA SER A 163 9.45 -4.18 3.01
C SER A 163 7.97 -4.28 2.66
N VAL A 164 7.27 -3.16 2.46
CA VAL A 164 5.88 -3.15 2.00
C VAL A 164 5.78 -3.83 0.64
N VAL A 165 6.49 -3.32 -0.38
CA VAL A 165 6.42 -3.83 -1.75
C VAL A 165 6.80 -5.31 -1.84
N SER A 166 7.86 -5.72 -1.13
CA SER A 166 8.33 -7.11 -1.16
C SER A 166 7.39 -8.11 -0.47
N SER A 167 6.48 -7.62 0.38
CA SER A 167 5.44 -8.41 1.04
C SER A 167 4.10 -8.42 0.28
N SER A 168 3.92 -7.50 -0.68
CA SER A 168 2.72 -7.41 -1.51
C SER A 168 2.57 -8.63 -2.42
N LYS A 169 1.32 -9.06 -2.61
CA LYS A 169 0.96 -10.19 -3.48
C LYS A 169 0.29 -9.79 -4.79
N ILE A 170 -0.36 -8.62 -4.81
CA ILE A 170 -1.13 -8.11 -5.95
C ILE A 170 -0.70 -6.67 -6.26
N SER A 171 -0.92 -6.22 -7.50
CA SER A 171 -0.54 -4.89 -8.00
C SER A 171 -1.29 -3.73 -7.35
N THR A 172 -2.46 -3.97 -6.76
CA THR A 172 -3.30 -2.97 -6.09
C THR A 172 -3.01 -2.82 -4.59
N TRP A 173 -1.78 -3.14 -4.17
CA TRP A 173 -1.35 -3.10 -2.77
C TRP A 173 -1.33 -1.70 -2.15
N PHE A 174 -1.23 -0.64 -2.96
CA PHE A 174 -1.12 0.74 -2.48
C PHE A 174 -2.51 1.37 -2.26
N PRO A 175 -2.72 2.15 -1.18
CA PRO A 175 -3.99 2.83 -0.94
C PRO A 175 -4.31 3.83 -2.05
N GLY A 176 -5.51 3.75 -2.63
CA GLY A 176 -5.87 4.53 -3.82
C GLY A 176 -5.38 3.94 -5.14
N GLY A 177 -4.80 2.74 -5.11
CA GLY A 177 -4.45 1.95 -6.28
C GLY A 177 -3.14 2.35 -6.98
N ILE A 178 -2.97 1.86 -8.20
CA ILE A 178 -1.73 1.95 -8.99
C ILE A 178 -1.37 3.40 -9.32
N SER A 179 -2.38 4.24 -9.61
CA SER A 179 -2.14 5.66 -9.92
C SER A 179 -1.64 6.44 -8.70
N ALA A 180 -2.22 6.20 -7.52
CA ALA A 180 -1.76 6.81 -6.28
C ALA A 180 -0.34 6.36 -5.91
N MET A 181 -0.01 5.08 -6.14
CA MET A 181 1.36 4.57 -5.98
C MET A 181 2.34 5.32 -6.89
N ARG A 182 2.03 5.44 -8.19
CA ARG A 182 2.86 6.18 -9.14
C ARG A 182 3.12 7.59 -8.62
N ASP A 183 2.05 8.33 -8.30
CA ASP A 183 2.14 9.73 -7.89
C ASP A 183 2.95 9.90 -6.60
N PHE A 184 2.83 8.95 -5.66
CA PHE A 184 3.62 8.90 -4.44
C PHE A 184 5.12 8.76 -4.73
N TYR A 185 5.52 7.85 -5.63
CA TYR A 185 6.94 7.68 -6.00
C TYR A 185 7.48 8.79 -6.91
N THR A 186 6.66 9.40 -7.76
CA THR A 186 7.08 10.47 -8.67
C THR A 186 7.02 11.87 -8.06
N GLY A 187 6.35 12.04 -6.91
CA GLY A 187 6.16 13.33 -6.26
C GLY A 187 6.98 13.46 -4.98
N PRO A 188 6.37 13.23 -3.80
CA PRO A 188 6.96 13.51 -2.49
C PRO A 188 8.28 12.77 -2.24
N LEU A 189 8.44 11.58 -2.84
CA LEU A 189 9.61 10.75 -2.63
C LEU A 189 10.87 11.16 -3.40
N THR A 190 10.77 12.11 -4.34
CA THR A 190 11.89 12.53 -5.21
C THR A 190 13.03 13.23 -4.45
N ARG A 191 12.79 13.71 -3.23
CA ARG A 191 13.86 14.27 -2.38
C ARG A 191 14.70 13.22 -1.64
N TYR A 192 14.26 11.95 -1.62
CA TYR A 192 14.92 10.89 -0.86
C TYR A 192 15.69 9.94 -1.78
N HIS A 193 16.76 9.34 -1.25
CA HIS A 193 17.53 8.31 -1.95
C HIS A 193 17.00 6.91 -1.63
N LEU A 194 15.97 6.47 -2.35
CA LEU A 194 15.22 5.24 -2.05
C LEU A 194 15.62 4.04 -2.92
N GLY A 195 16.92 3.76 -3.00
CA GLY A 195 17.46 2.76 -3.93
C GLY A 195 16.85 1.35 -3.78
N LYS A 196 16.61 0.88 -2.56
CA LYS A 196 15.99 -0.43 -2.31
C LYS A 196 14.50 -0.39 -2.61
N ALA A 197 13.79 0.68 -2.27
CA ALA A 197 12.36 0.79 -2.57
C ALA A 197 12.09 0.71 -4.08
N TYR A 198 12.89 1.41 -4.90
CA TYR A 198 12.78 1.31 -6.36
C TYR A 198 13.17 -0.08 -6.89
N LEU A 199 14.17 -0.74 -6.29
CA LEU A 199 14.50 -2.13 -6.60
C LEU A 199 13.31 -3.06 -6.28
N GLY A 200 12.67 -2.88 -5.12
CA GLY A 200 11.48 -3.62 -4.73
C GLY A 200 10.33 -3.44 -5.71
N LEU A 201 10.07 -2.20 -6.16
CA LEU A 201 9.07 -1.92 -7.20
C LEU A 201 9.38 -2.68 -8.50
N TYR A 202 10.63 -2.64 -8.94
CA TYR A 202 11.06 -3.39 -10.12
C TYR A 202 10.86 -4.91 -9.92
N GLU A 203 11.30 -5.47 -8.79
CA GLU A 203 11.14 -6.89 -8.49
C GLU A 203 9.67 -7.31 -8.41
N SER A 204 8.77 -6.40 -8.01
CA SER A 204 7.34 -6.69 -7.97
C SER A 204 6.76 -7.02 -9.36
N LEU A 205 7.35 -6.49 -10.45
CA LEU A 205 6.91 -6.79 -11.82
C LEU A 205 6.97 -8.29 -12.16
N THR A 206 7.86 -9.04 -11.52
CA THR A 206 8.08 -10.47 -11.78
C THR A 206 7.65 -11.37 -10.62
N ARG A 207 7.18 -10.79 -9.51
CA ARG A 207 6.85 -11.54 -8.27
C ARG A 207 5.37 -11.52 -7.91
N LEU A 208 4.63 -10.48 -8.30
CA LEU A 208 3.22 -10.39 -7.95
C LEU A 208 2.41 -11.49 -8.65
N GLU A 209 1.42 -12.03 -7.94
CA GLU A 209 0.58 -13.14 -8.40
C GLU A 209 -0.28 -12.76 -9.61
N ASP A 210 -0.50 -11.46 -9.83
CA ASP A 210 -1.23 -10.91 -10.97
C ASP A 210 -0.34 -10.49 -12.15
N SER A 211 0.98 -10.64 -12.01
CA SER A 211 1.90 -10.47 -13.13
C SER A 211 1.74 -11.63 -14.12
N PRO A 212 1.62 -11.37 -15.44
CA PRO A 212 1.56 -12.44 -16.44
C PRO A 212 2.87 -13.23 -16.55
N LEU A 213 3.97 -12.73 -15.97
CA LEU A 213 5.22 -13.48 -15.86
C LEU A 213 5.16 -14.58 -14.78
N VAL A 214 4.20 -14.48 -13.85
CA VAL A 214 3.95 -15.45 -12.78
C VAL A 214 2.70 -16.28 -13.10
N SER A 215 1.58 -15.63 -13.41
CA SER A 215 0.31 -16.30 -13.68
C SER A 215 0.21 -16.89 -15.09
N GLY A 216 1.16 -16.56 -15.98
CA GLY A 216 1.03 -16.77 -17.41
C GLY A 216 0.08 -15.76 -18.08
N TYR A 217 -0.06 -15.89 -19.40
CA TYR A 217 -0.85 -14.99 -20.25
C TYR A 217 -2.26 -15.53 -20.54
N THR A 218 -2.73 -16.54 -19.80
CA THR A 218 -4.01 -17.21 -20.04
C THR A 218 -5.19 -16.23 -20.02
N LEU A 219 -5.21 -15.33 -19.03
CA LEU A 219 -6.20 -14.26 -18.89
C LEU A 219 -5.68 -12.99 -19.57
N LEU A 220 -5.91 -12.88 -20.89
CA LEU A 220 -5.41 -11.79 -21.72
C LEU A 220 -5.79 -10.40 -21.19
N THR A 221 -7.05 -10.20 -20.75
CA THR A 221 -7.52 -8.92 -20.18
C THR A 221 -6.71 -8.51 -18.96
N ARG A 222 -6.38 -9.45 -18.06
CA ARG A 222 -5.58 -9.18 -16.87
C ARG A 222 -4.13 -8.86 -17.23
N ALA A 223 -3.55 -9.58 -18.19
CA ALA A 223 -2.20 -9.32 -18.67
C ALA A 223 -2.08 -7.93 -19.31
N LYS A 224 -3.08 -7.51 -20.09
CA LYS A 224 -3.18 -6.15 -20.65
C LYS A 224 -3.27 -5.09 -19.56
N LEU A 225 -4.18 -5.27 -18.59
CA LEU A 225 -4.34 -4.33 -17.48
C LEU A 225 -3.04 -4.18 -16.68
N PHE A 226 -2.38 -5.30 -16.36
CA PHE A 226 -1.10 -5.27 -15.65
C PHE A 226 -0.01 -4.55 -16.45
N ARG A 227 0.09 -4.81 -17.76
CA ARG A 227 1.01 -4.13 -18.67
C ARG A 227 0.74 -2.62 -18.74
N ASP A 228 -0.51 -2.25 -18.97
CA ASP A 228 -0.89 -0.88 -19.31
C ASP A 228 -0.88 0.01 -18.07
N GLU A 229 -1.31 -0.51 -16.91
CA GLU A 229 -1.38 0.24 -15.66
C GLU A 229 -0.13 0.03 -14.81
N TYR A 230 0.11 -1.18 -14.32
CA TYR A 230 1.14 -1.43 -13.30
C TYR A 230 2.56 -1.29 -13.83
N VAL A 231 2.89 -1.94 -14.96
CA VAL A 231 4.24 -1.84 -15.55
C VAL A 231 4.55 -0.39 -15.91
N THR A 232 3.61 0.31 -16.55
CA THR A 232 3.75 1.73 -16.89
C THR A 232 3.99 2.59 -15.65
N ALA A 233 3.22 2.39 -14.58
CA ALA A 233 3.35 3.12 -13.33
C ALA A 233 4.73 2.90 -12.67
N VAL A 234 5.19 1.65 -12.58
CA VAL A 234 6.52 1.31 -12.03
C VAL A 234 7.64 1.92 -12.89
N CYS A 235 7.53 1.83 -14.22
CA CYS A 235 8.52 2.43 -15.12
C CYS A 235 8.59 3.95 -14.95
N ALA A 236 7.44 4.62 -14.81
CA ALA A 236 7.37 6.05 -14.55
C ALA A 236 8.00 6.43 -13.20
N ALA A 237 7.70 5.67 -12.14
CA ALA A 237 8.32 5.84 -10.82
C ALA A 237 9.85 5.71 -10.89
N VAL A 238 10.37 4.65 -11.54
CA VAL A 238 11.81 4.43 -11.71
C VAL A 238 12.47 5.54 -12.56
N ALA A 239 11.79 6.03 -13.60
CA ALA A 239 12.30 7.14 -14.41
C ALA A 239 12.39 8.47 -13.61
N ALA A 240 11.47 8.68 -12.67
CA ALA A 240 11.46 9.84 -11.77
C ALA A 240 12.46 9.73 -10.61
N MET A 241 13.10 8.57 -10.41
CA MET A 241 14.12 8.37 -9.38
C MET A 241 15.22 9.44 -9.48
N PRO A 242 15.75 9.94 -8.35
CA PRO A 242 16.91 10.84 -8.36
C PRO A 242 18.12 10.21 -9.07
N GLU A 243 18.94 11.06 -9.68
CA GLU A 243 20.13 10.59 -10.40
C GLU A 243 21.04 9.75 -9.50
N SER A 244 21.31 8.53 -9.95
CA SER A 244 22.12 7.56 -9.23
C SER A 244 22.69 6.52 -10.20
N PRO A 245 23.79 5.83 -9.86
CA PRO A 245 24.32 4.74 -10.68
C PRO A 245 23.34 3.58 -10.91
N ALA A 246 22.34 3.43 -10.03
CA ALA A 246 21.31 2.39 -10.13
C ALA A 246 20.19 2.77 -11.11
N LYS A 247 19.89 4.06 -11.28
CA LYS A 247 18.75 4.55 -12.08
C LYS A 247 18.78 4.01 -13.52
N GLN A 248 19.90 4.18 -14.23
CA GLN A 248 20.02 3.72 -15.63
C GLN A 248 19.85 2.20 -15.75
N LYS A 249 20.38 1.44 -14.79
CA LYS A 249 20.23 -0.03 -14.75
C LYS A 249 18.77 -0.43 -14.54
N LEU A 250 18.08 0.23 -13.61
CA LEU A 250 16.66 -0.02 -13.35
C LEU A 250 15.77 0.39 -14.52
N ILE A 251 16.04 1.51 -15.20
CA ILE A 251 15.31 1.92 -16.41
C ILE A 251 15.45 0.86 -17.51
N LEU A 252 16.66 0.37 -17.76
CA LEU A 252 16.91 -0.67 -18.75
C LEU A 252 16.19 -1.98 -18.37
N ALA A 253 16.27 -2.38 -17.10
CA ALA A 253 15.61 -3.58 -16.60
C ALA A 253 14.08 -3.49 -16.74
N CYS A 254 13.49 -2.35 -16.38
CA CYS A 254 12.05 -2.08 -16.56
C CYS A 254 11.65 -2.14 -18.04
N THR A 255 12.46 -1.56 -18.93
CA THR A 255 12.23 -1.60 -20.39
C THR A 255 12.21 -3.04 -20.90
N ASN A 256 13.15 -3.87 -20.46
CA ASN A 256 13.22 -5.28 -20.87
C ASN A 256 12.00 -6.08 -20.37
N VAL A 257 11.57 -5.86 -19.14
CA VAL A 257 10.37 -6.51 -18.57
C VAL A 257 9.13 -6.08 -19.34
N ARG A 258 8.98 -4.78 -19.63
CA ARG A 258 7.88 -4.25 -20.44
C ARG A 258 7.83 -4.92 -21.82
N GLN A 259 8.95 -4.99 -22.53
CA GLN A 259 9.02 -5.65 -23.85
C GLN A 259 8.68 -7.15 -23.77
N THR A 260 9.11 -7.82 -22.70
CA THR A 260 8.80 -9.24 -22.48
C THR A 260 7.30 -9.46 -22.31
N ILE A 261 6.66 -8.62 -21.49
CA ILE A 261 5.21 -8.66 -21.27
C ILE A 261 4.45 -8.29 -22.54
N GLU A 262 4.90 -7.24 -23.25
CA GLU A 262 4.29 -6.80 -24.51
C GLU A 262 4.30 -7.93 -25.56
N ARG A 263 5.44 -8.59 -25.76
CA ARG A 263 5.54 -9.74 -26.66
C ARG A 263 4.60 -10.87 -26.26
N GLY A 264 4.57 -11.24 -24.98
CA GLY A 264 3.71 -12.33 -24.51
C GLY A 264 2.21 -12.01 -24.64
N VAL A 265 1.83 -10.75 -24.46
CA VAL A 265 0.45 -10.29 -24.74
C VAL A 265 0.14 -10.39 -26.24
N SER A 266 1.02 -9.90 -27.12
CA SER A 266 0.80 -9.96 -28.57
C SER A 266 0.74 -11.39 -29.11
N GLU A 267 1.61 -12.28 -28.64
CA GLU A 267 1.57 -13.71 -29.01
C GLU A 267 0.23 -14.33 -28.62
N ARG A 268 -0.25 -14.04 -27.40
CA ARG A 268 -1.54 -14.54 -26.94
C ARG A 268 -2.73 -13.93 -27.69
N GLU A 269 -2.65 -12.66 -28.07
CA GLU A 269 -3.69 -12.02 -28.90
C GLU A 269 -3.83 -12.72 -30.25
N LEU A 270 -2.73 -13.08 -30.89
CA LEU A 270 -2.74 -13.82 -32.15
C LEU A 270 -3.34 -15.23 -31.96
N GLU A 271 -3.01 -15.92 -30.87
CA GLU A 271 -3.60 -17.22 -30.55
C GLU A 271 -5.11 -17.15 -30.32
N VAL A 272 -5.59 -16.16 -29.56
CA VAL A 272 -7.03 -15.99 -29.28
C VAL A 272 -7.77 -15.56 -30.53
N GLY A 273 -7.22 -14.62 -31.31
CA GLY A 273 -7.81 -14.20 -32.59
C GLY A 273 -7.93 -15.35 -33.59
N ALA A 274 -6.92 -16.23 -33.67
CA ALA A 274 -6.99 -17.42 -34.50
C ALA A 274 -8.08 -18.42 -34.04
N VAL A 275 -8.43 -18.44 -32.75
CA VAL A 275 -9.53 -19.26 -32.23
C VAL A 275 -10.90 -18.63 -32.53
N ASP A 276 -11.02 -17.31 -32.44
CA ASP A 276 -12.26 -16.62 -32.82
C ASP A 276 -12.56 -16.74 -34.32
N GLU A 277 -11.52 -16.95 -35.14
CA GLU A 277 -11.65 -17.29 -36.56
C GLU A 277 -11.97 -18.77 -36.81
N MET A 278 -12.09 -19.61 -35.78
CA MET A 278 -12.52 -21.01 -35.92
C MET A 278 -14.03 -21.16 -35.68
N VAL A 279 -14.71 -21.79 -36.63
CA VAL A 279 -16.14 -22.12 -36.58
C VAL A 279 -16.30 -23.63 -36.45
N TYR A 280 -17.22 -24.11 -35.61
CA TYR A 280 -17.49 -25.53 -35.50
C TYR A 280 -18.29 -26.03 -36.71
N SER A 281 -17.70 -26.92 -37.52
CA SER A 281 -18.42 -27.59 -38.60
C SER A 281 -19.08 -28.86 -38.08
N PHE A 282 -20.41 -28.86 -38.02
CA PHE A 282 -21.20 -30.05 -37.68
C PHE A 282 -21.00 -31.19 -38.68
N LYS A 283 -20.80 -30.87 -39.97
CA LYS A 283 -20.56 -31.87 -41.01
C LYS A 283 -19.25 -32.64 -40.79
N LYS A 284 -18.20 -31.94 -40.37
CA LYS A 284 -16.89 -32.55 -40.12
C LYS A 284 -16.68 -32.97 -38.66
N GLY A 285 -17.60 -32.62 -37.75
CA GLY A 285 -17.48 -32.90 -36.32
C GLY A 285 -16.25 -32.23 -35.67
N LYS A 286 -15.73 -31.14 -36.25
CA LYS A 286 -14.52 -30.45 -35.77
C LYS A 286 -14.60 -28.94 -36.04
N TYR A 287 -13.78 -28.18 -35.32
CA TYR A 287 -13.54 -26.76 -35.63
C TYR A 287 -12.73 -26.65 -36.94
N ILE A 288 -13.19 -25.74 -37.80
CA ILE A 288 -12.58 -25.38 -39.09
C ILE A 288 -12.38 -23.87 -39.12
N THR A 289 -11.49 -23.37 -39.97
CA THR A 289 -11.33 -21.90 -40.09
C THR A 289 -12.57 -21.27 -40.72
N LYS A 290 -12.79 -19.97 -40.49
CA LYS A 290 -13.88 -19.22 -41.11
C LYS A 290 -13.80 -19.26 -42.64
N GLU A 291 -12.60 -19.19 -43.21
CA GLU A 291 -12.40 -19.41 -44.66
C GLU A 291 -12.81 -20.81 -45.11
N GLU A 292 -12.50 -21.86 -44.34
CA GLU A 292 -12.97 -23.22 -44.66
C GLU A 292 -14.49 -23.32 -44.56
N ALA A 293 -15.12 -22.64 -43.60
CA ALA A 293 -16.57 -22.60 -43.45
C ALA A 293 -17.24 -21.82 -44.61
N GLU A 294 -16.66 -20.71 -45.03
CA GLU A 294 -17.11 -19.93 -46.20
C GLU A 294 -16.94 -20.72 -47.50
N ALA A 295 -15.87 -21.50 -47.65
CA ALA A 295 -15.65 -22.39 -48.78
C ALA A 295 -16.65 -23.57 -48.80
N GLU A 296 -17.00 -24.14 -47.64
CA GLU A 296 -18.06 -25.16 -47.52
C GLU A 296 -19.42 -24.59 -47.93
N ALA A 297 -19.79 -23.41 -47.40
CA ALA A 297 -21.04 -22.75 -47.74
C ALA A 297 -21.12 -22.40 -49.24
N ALA A 298 -20.01 -21.94 -49.83
CA ALA A 298 -19.94 -21.66 -51.26
C ALA A 298 -20.09 -22.94 -52.12
N ALA A 299 -19.47 -24.05 -51.72
CA ALA A 299 -19.59 -25.32 -52.43
C ALA A 299 -21.02 -25.88 -52.38
N GLU A 300 -21.73 -25.71 -51.26
CA GLU A 300 -23.14 -26.11 -51.13
C GLU A 300 -24.04 -25.27 -52.04
N SER A 301 -23.85 -23.95 -52.08
CA SER A 301 -24.61 -23.06 -52.96
C SER A 301 -24.42 -23.34 -54.45
N ALA A 302 -23.29 -23.95 -54.84
CA ALA A 302 -23.00 -24.30 -56.23
C ALA A 302 -23.53 -25.69 -56.62
N GLY A 303 -23.90 -26.54 -55.65
CA GLY A 303 -24.38 -27.90 -55.88
C GLY A 303 -25.88 -28.02 -56.16
N ASP A 304 -26.67 -26.99 -55.82
CA ASP A 304 -28.14 -27.06 -55.77
C ASP A 304 -28.84 -26.47 -57.01
N SER A 305 -28.32 -26.77 -58.21
CA SER A 305 -28.95 -26.33 -59.48
C SER A 305 -29.84 -27.39 -60.15
N GLU A 306 -30.10 -28.53 -59.52
CA GLU A 306 -31.20 -29.42 -59.92
C GLU A 306 -32.49 -28.91 -59.27
N THR A 307 -33.18 -28.06 -60.04
CA THR A 307 -34.57 -27.66 -59.82
C THR A 307 -35.46 -28.91 -59.88
N ASP A 308 -35.75 -29.50 -58.72
CA ASP A 308 -36.98 -30.27 -58.55
C ASP A 308 -38.13 -29.26 -58.46
N GLU A 309 -38.88 -29.12 -59.55
CA GLU A 309 -40.18 -28.47 -59.59
C GLU A 309 -41.05 -29.14 -58.51
N TYR A 310 -41.32 -28.42 -57.43
CA TYR A 310 -42.24 -28.84 -56.37
C TYR A 310 -43.54 -28.04 -56.52
N ASP A 311 -44.43 -28.60 -57.34
CA ASP A 311 -45.81 -28.24 -57.49
C ASP A 311 -46.60 -28.83 -56.31
N GLY A 312 -46.77 -28.02 -55.26
CA GLY A 312 -47.51 -28.39 -54.06
C GLY A 312 -48.12 -27.16 -53.41
N GLU A 313 -49.32 -26.81 -53.88
CA GLU A 313 -50.26 -25.95 -53.16
C GLU A 313 -50.68 -26.68 -51.89
N ASP A 314 -50.24 -26.23 -50.72
CA ASP A 314 -50.91 -26.54 -49.47
C ASP A 314 -50.92 -25.27 -48.60
N GLU A 315 -52.11 -24.70 -48.47
CA GLU A 315 -52.47 -23.65 -47.53
C GLU A 315 -52.22 -24.18 -46.10
N TYR A 316 -51.37 -23.48 -45.34
CA TYR A 316 -51.22 -23.70 -43.91
C TYR A 316 -51.66 -22.45 -43.17
N ASP A 317 -52.94 -22.47 -42.84
CA ASP A 317 -53.65 -21.68 -41.84
C ASP A 317 -53.36 -22.28 -40.46
N GLY A 318 -52.55 -21.59 -39.68
CA GLY A 318 -52.14 -22.00 -38.35
C GLY A 318 -51.76 -20.79 -37.50
N GLU A 319 -52.79 -20.08 -37.05
CA GLU A 319 -52.73 -19.18 -35.91
C GLU A 319 -52.39 -20.03 -34.67
N ASP A 320 -51.22 -19.83 -34.06
CA ASP A 320 -50.98 -20.26 -32.69
C ASP A 320 -50.27 -19.11 -31.96
N GLU A 321 -51.07 -18.42 -31.15
CA GLU A 321 -50.67 -17.45 -30.13
C GLU A 321 -49.76 -18.17 -29.11
N TYR A 322 -48.59 -17.58 -28.86
CA TYR A 322 -47.68 -18.02 -27.80
C TYR A 322 -47.62 -16.94 -26.71
N ASP A 323 -48.57 -17.02 -25.80
CA ASP A 323 -48.64 -16.36 -24.51
C ASP A 323 -47.92 -17.24 -23.49
N GLY A 324 -46.69 -16.84 -23.15
CA GLY A 324 -45.84 -17.50 -22.16
C GLY A 324 -45.14 -16.46 -21.30
N GLU A 325 -45.90 -15.86 -20.39
CA GLU A 325 -45.37 -15.15 -19.22
C GLU A 325 -44.75 -16.18 -18.28
N ASP A 326 -43.42 -16.21 -18.18
CA ASP A 326 -42.73 -16.88 -17.08
C ASP A 326 -41.98 -15.82 -16.26
N GLU A 327 -42.66 -15.34 -15.21
CA GLU A 327 -42.09 -14.65 -14.07
C GLU A 327 -41.07 -15.56 -13.38
N TYR A 328 -39.79 -15.21 -13.43
CA TYR A 328 -38.80 -15.81 -12.55
C TYR A 328 -38.81 -15.05 -11.21
N ASP A 329 -39.40 -15.69 -10.21
CA ASP A 329 -39.29 -15.35 -8.80
C ASP A 329 -37.82 -15.26 -8.38
N VAL A 330 -37.42 -14.05 -7.98
CA VAL A 330 -36.14 -13.77 -7.34
C VAL A 330 -36.26 -14.24 -5.89
N ALA A 331 -35.81 -15.47 -5.62
CA ALA A 331 -35.64 -15.96 -4.26
C ALA A 331 -34.42 -15.29 -3.62
N ASP A 332 -34.69 -14.30 -2.75
CA ASP A 332 -33.77 -13.76 -1.77
C ASP A 332 -33.29 -14.89 -0.82
N ALA A 333 -32.05 -15.33 -1.01
CA ALA A 333 -31.35 -16.14 -0.02
C ALA A 333 -30.51 -15.21 0.87
N TYR A 334 -31.10 -14.79 1.99
CA TYR A 334 -30.37 -14.29 3.16
C TYR A 334 -29.40 -15.37 3.64
N TYR A 335 -28.09 -15.10 3.56
CA TYR A 335 -27.07 -15.89 4.24
C TYR A 335 -26.72 -15.21 5.56
N ASP A 336 -27.09 -15.88 6.64
CA ASP A 336 -26.81 -15.54 8.03
C ASP A 336 -25.51 -16.25 8.47
N PRO A 337 -24.46 -15.55 8.92
CA PRO A 337 -23.26 -16.17 9.45
C PRO A 337 -23.23 -16.08 10.98
N GLU A 338 -23.85 -17.04 11.66
CA GLU A 338 -23.53 -17.38 13.04
C GLU A 338 -23.04 -18.83 13.10
N GLY A 339 -21.80 -19.00 13.57
CA GLY A 339 -21.13 -20.29 13.69
C GLY A 339 -19.76 -20.12 14.32
N ASP A 340 -19.79 -19.98 15.64
CA ASP A 340 -18.65 -20.03 16.57
C ASP A 340 -17.76 -21.27 16.34
N GLU A 341 -16.44 -21.06 16.45
CA GLU A 341 -15.50 -21.84 17.27
C GLU A 341 -14.22 -21.05 17.58
#